data_AF-A0A3M1SEC9-F1
#
_entry.id   AF-A0A3M1SEC9-F1
#
_cell.length_a   1.000
_cell.length_b   1.000
_cell.length_c   1.000
_cell.angle_alpha   90.00
_cell.angle_beta   90.00
_cell.angle_gamma   90.00
#
_symmetry.space_group_name_H-M   'P 1'
#
loop_
_entity.id
_entity.type
_entity.pdbx_description
1 polymer ?
#
loop_
_entity_poly.entity_id
_entity_poly.type
_entity_poly.pdbx_seq_one_letter_code
_entity_poly.pdbx_strand_id
1 'polypeptide(L)' 'MDPEFDPYRRWLGIPPDEQPPNHYRLLGIGLFESDVDVINNAAERQMTHLRRFQTGVHAAECQRLLNEVAAARICLT' A
#
# COMPACT_ATOMS: atom_id res chain seq x y z
N MET A 1 -17.29 -17.89 7.40
CA MET A 1 -15.85 -18.19 7.23
C MET A 1 -15.12 -17.05 7.89
N ASP A 2 -14.14 -17.32 8.75
CA ASP A 2 -13.23 -16.26 9.19
C ASP A 2 -12.69 -15.59 7.92
N PRO A 3 -12.93 -14.29 7.69
CA PRO A 3 -12.39 -13.64 6.51
C PRO A 3 -10.88 -13.69 6.70
N GLU A 4 -10.23 -14.51 5.88
CA GLU A 4 -8.79 -14.55 5.65
C GLU A 4 -8.25 -13.12 5.76
N PHE A 5 -7.22 -12.93 6.59
CA PHE A 5 -6.72 -11.60 6.93
C PHE A 5 -6.42 -10.81 5.66
N ASP A 6 -7.26 -9.82 5.35
CA ASP A 6 -7.11 -8.97 4.16
C ASP A 6 -6.19 -7.79 4.50
N PRO A 7 -4.91 -7.82 4.08
CA PRO A 7 -3.95 -6.79 4.47
C PRO A 7 -4.22 -5.47 3.75
N TYR A 8 -4.81 -5.48 2.55
CA TYR A 8 -5.20 -4.28 1.81
C TYR A 8 -6.29 -3.52 2.56
N ARG A 9 -7.34 -4.21 3.00
CA ARG A 9 -8.40 -3.59 3.78
C ARG A 9 -7.93 -3.18 5.17
N ARG A 10 -7.15 -4.03 5.86
CA ARG A 10 -6.78 -3.82 7.27
C ARG A 10 -5.71 -2.76 7.48
N TRP A 11 -4.77 -2.62 6.55
CA TRP A 11 -3.64 -1.69 6.70
C TRP A 11 -3.69 -0.52 5.73
N LEU A 12 -4.20 -0.72 4.51
CA LEU A 12 -4.26 0.35 3.49
C LEU A 12 -5.66 0.95 3.33
N GLY A 13 -6.68 0.38 3.99
CA GLY A 13 -8.06 0.85 3.89
C GLY A 13 -8.70 0.62 2.53
N ILE A 14 -8.19 -0.34 1.74
CA ILE A 14 -8.66 -0.66 0.39
C ILE A 14 -9.68 -1.80 0.48
N PRO A 15 -10.99 -1.54 0.29
CA PRO A 15 -12.02 -2.55 0.40
C PRO A 15 -11.97 -3.56 -0.78
N PRO A 16 -12.59 -4.75 -0.64
CA PRO A 16 -12.48 -5.82 -1.64
C PRO A 16 -12.99 -5.46 -3.04
N ASP A 17 -13.94 -4.53 -3.16
CA ASP A 17 -14.48 -4.02 -4.42
C ASP A 17 -13.50 -3.10 -5.18
N GLU A 18 -12.43 -2.65 -4.52
CA GLU A 18 -11.34 -1.87 -5.10
C GLU A 18 -10.05 -2.69 -5.28
N GLN A 19 -10.12 -4.02 -5.10
CA GLN A 19 -8.99 -4.93 -5.27
C GLN A 19 -9.07 -5.65 -6.63
N PRO A 20 -7.94 -5.83 -7.34
CA PRO A 20 -6.60 -5.37 -6.98
C PRO A 20 -6.43 -3.85 -7.15
N PRO A 21 -5.72 -3.18 -6.24
CA PRO A 21 -5.52 -1.73 -6.34
C PRO A 21 -4.54 -1.37 -7.46
N ASN A 22 -4.78 -0.22 -8.10
CA ASN A 22 -3.77 0.43 -8.94
C ASN A 22 -2.71 1.15 -8.09
N HIS A 23 -1.65 1.66 -8.73
CA HIS A 23 -0.55 2.34 -8.04
C HIS A 23 -1.00 3.58 -7.25
N TYR A 24 -1.86 4.42 -7.81
CA TYR A 24 -2.40 5.59 -7.09
C TYR A 24 -3.17 5.18 -5.83
N ARG A 25 -3.95 4.10 -5.92
CA ARG A 25 -4.74 3.59 -4.80
C ARG A 25 -3.85 2.99 -3.71
N LEU A 26 -2.80 2.27 -4.08
CA LEU A 26 -1.77 1.79 -3.15
C LEU A 26 -1.11 2.92 -2.37
N LEU A 27 -0.84 4.06 -3.02
CA LEU A 27 -0.25 5.23 -2.38
C LEU A 27 -1.28 6.07 -1.58
N GLY A 28 -2.57 5.92 -1.88
CA GLY A 28 -3.65 6.70 -1.26
C GLY A 28 -3.65 8.15 -1.76
N ILE A 29 -3.46 8.34 -3.06
CA ILE A 29 -3.47 9.64 -3.76
C ILE A 29 -4.49 9.62 -4.90
N GLY A 30 -4.79 10.80 -5.45
CA GLY A 30 -5.69 10.94 -6.59
C GLY A 30 -5.15 10.27 -7.86
N LEU A 31 -6.05 9.77 -8.70
CA LEU A 31 -5.67 9.29 -10.04
C LEU A 31 -5.03 10.43 -10.84
N PHE A 32 -3.99 10.09 -11.59
CA PHE A 32 -3.22 11.03 -12.42
C PHE A 32 -2.48 12.12 -11.63
N GLU A 33 -2.25 11.92 -10.34
CA GLU A 33 -1.26 12.73 -9.61
C GLU A 33 0.10 12.63 -10.31
N SER A 34 0.71 13.78 -10.55
CA SER A 34 1.96 13.91 -11.30
C SER A 34 3.04 14.69 -10.53
N ASP A 35 2.69 15.28 -9.39
CA ASP A 35 3.65 15.91 -8.51
C ASP A 35 4.49 14.83 -7.80
N VAL A 36 5.78 14.80 -8.15
CA VAL A 36 6.76 13.83 -7.64
C VAL A 36 6.90 13.91 -6.11
N ASP A 37 6.80 15.11 -5.52
CA ASP A 37 6.87 15.26 -4.08
C ASP A 37 5.62 14.69 -3.41
N VAL A 38 4.44 14.87 -4.00
CA VAL A 38 3.19 14.25 -3.50
C VAL A 38 3.30 12.72 -3.53
N ILE A 39 3.80 12.15 -4.63
CA ILE A 39 3.98 10.70 -4.81
C ILE A 39 4.98 10.15 -3.79
N ASN A 40 6.13 10.80 -3.62
CA ASN A 40 7.17 10.37 -2.68
C ASN A 40 6.67 10.42 -1.23
N ASN A 41 6.02 11.52 -0.84
CA ASN A 41 5.45 11.66 0.50
C ASN A 41 4.37 10.61 0.78
N ALA A 42 3.53 10.30 -0.21
CA ALA A 42 2.50 9.28 -0.08
C ALA A 42 3.10 7.88 0.09
N ALA A 43 4.10 7.53 -0.72
CA ALA A 43 4.81 6.26 -0.60
C ALA A 43 5.50 6.10 0.75
N GLU A 44 6.20 7.14 1.23
CA GLU A 44 6.89 7.10 2.54
C GLU A 44 5.89 6.91 3.70
N ARG A 45 4.74 7.58 3.63
CA ARG A 45 3.65 7.41 4.61
C ARG A 45 3.16 5.97 4.65
N GLN A 46 2.90 5.35 3.50
CA GLN A 46 2.44 3.96 3.42
C GLN A 46 3.51 2.98 3.91
N MET A 47 4.76 3.16 3.50
CA MET A 47 5.87 2.33 3.96
C MET A 47 6.06 2.43 5.48
N THR A 48 6.04 3.64 6.03
CA THR A 48 6.14 3.86 7.48
C THR A 48 5.00 3.20 8.25
N HIS A 49 3.78 3.24 7.72
CA HIS A 49 2.64 2.55 8.32
C HIS A 49 2.83 1.03 8.29
N LEU A 50 3.15 0.46 7.13
CA LEU A 50 3.33 -0.97 6.95
C LEU A 50 4.49 -1.53 7.79
N ARG A 51 5.58 -0.77 7.95
CA ARG A 51 6.74 -1.17 8.77
C ARG A 51 6.39 -1.55 10.21
N ARG A 52 5.27 -1.05 10.74
CA ARG A 52 4.77 -1.41 12.08
C ARG A 52 4.35 -2.88 12.20
N PHE A 53 4.10 -3.56 11.08
CA PHE A 53 3.64 -4.94 10.99
C PHE A 53 4.70 -5.90 10.42
N GLN A 54 5.97 -5.46 10.35
CA GLN A 54 7.08 -6.27 9.82
C GLN A 54 7.42 -7.50 10.66
N THR A 55 6.87 -7.62 11.86
CA THR A 55 7.07 -8.76 12.75
C THR A 55 5.74 -9.47 13.05
N GLY A 56 5.82 -10.77 13.36
CA GLY A 56 4.64 -11.57 13.71
C GLY A 56 4.04 -12.35 12.54
N VAL A 57 2.82 -12.84 12.75
CA VAL A 57 2.15 -13.82 11.86
C VAL A 57 1.87 -13.31 10.44
N HIS A 58 1.78 -11.99 10.25
CA HIS A 58 1.52 -11.36 8.95
C HIS A 58 2.76 -10.67 8.35
N ALA A 59 3.97 -10.98 8.83
CA ALA A 59 5.20 -10.36 8.34
C ALA A 59 5.41 -10.55 6.82
N ALA A 60 5.02 -11.72 6.28
CA ALA A 60 5.10 -11.99 4.85
C ALA A 60 4.18 -11.06 4.03
N GLU A 61 2.93 -10.86 4.47
CA GLU A 61 2.00 -9.93 3.83
C GLU A 61 2.48 -8.48 3.93
N CYS A 62 3.04 -8.09 5.08
CA CYS A 62 3.64 -6.79 5.26
C CYS A 62 4.78 -6.56 4.25
N GLN A 63 5.69 -7.53 4.10
CA GLN A 63 6.80 -7.43 3.17
C GLN A 63 6.33 -7.37 1.71
N ARG A 64 5.29 -8.13 1.36
CA ARG A 64 4.67 -8.08 0.03
C ARG A 64 4.13 -6.69 -0.29
N LEU A 65 3.35 -6.10 0.62
CA LEU A 65 2.80 -4.76 0.43
C LEU A 65 3.87 -3.67 0.41
N LEU A 66 4.94 -3.80 1.21
CA LEU A 66 6.08 -2.88 1.13
C LEU A 66 6.73 -2.89 -0.26
N ASN A 67 6.86 -4.07 -0.87
CA ASN A 67 7.38 -4.20 -2.23
C ASN A 67 6.43 -3.58 -3.26
N GLU A 68 5.12 -3.77 -3.13
CA GLU A 68 4.12 -3.17 -4.02
C GLU A 68 4.10 -1.64 -3.93
N VAL A 69 4.18 -1.08 -2.71
CA VAL A 69 4.27 0.38 -2.50
C VAL A 69 5.57 0.93 -3.08
N ALA A 70 6.69 0.21 -2.94
CA ALA A 70 7.96 0.61 -3.54
C ALA A 70 7.89 0.61 -5.08
N ALA A 71 7.29 -0.42 -5.67
CA ALA A 71 7.09 -0.50 -7.12
C ALA A 71 6.16 0.61 -7.62
N ALA A 72 5.07 0.91 -6.89
CA ALA A 72 4.15 1.99 -7.23
C ALA A 72 4.85 3.36 -7.24
N ARG A 73 5.72 3.64 -6.25
CA ARG A 73 6.53 4.85 -6.24
C ARG A 73 7.40 4.96 -7.49
N ILE A 74 8.19 3.92 -7.77
CA ILE A 74 9.11 3.89 -8.92
C ILE A 74 8.37 4.04 -10.25
N CYS A 75 7.14 3.52 -10.36
CA CYS A 75 6.35 3.63 -11.58
C CYS A 75 5.78 5.03 -11.82
N LEU A 76 5.50 5.79 -10.75
CA LEU A 76 4.79 7.07 -10.83
C LEU A 76 5.72 8.30 -10.79
N THR A 77 6.96 8.14 -10.33
CA THR A 77 8.01 9.17 -10.37
C THR A 77 8.87 9.04 -11.61
#